data_AF-A0A930SGC0-F1
#
_entry.id   AF-A0A930SGC0-F1
#
_cell.length_a   1.000
_cell.length_b   1.000
_cell.length_c   1.000
_cell.angle_alpha   90.00
_cell.angle_beta   90.00
_cell.angle_gamma   90.00
#
_symmetry.space_group_name_H-M   'P 1'
#
loop_
_entity.id
_entity.type
_entity.pdbx_description
1 polymer ?
#
loop_
_entity_poly.entity_id
_entity_poly.type
_entity_poly.pdbx_seq_one_letter_code
_entity_poly.pdbx_strand_id
1 'polypeptide(L)'
;HRFVYLEDVISYYAIQFFQGYGIEEAMIFRLTRDADLEIDEEDAKDLLTEVEASLRRRRRGDAVRLEGVGGGSPELLRTVLASVELEEIDVYHIDGHLDCRMYFDFSNYPGYDYLRYKPFESKTPSDLIGFEGENLLDVIRERDIFVHHPFESFSVVEQFVAQAAVDPNVLAIKQTLYRVSGESPI
;
A
#
# COMPACT_ATOMS: atom_id res chain seq x y z
N HIS A 1 -21.81 -2.16 -18.92
CA HIS A 1 -20.48 -2.64 -19.32
C HIS A 1 -20.38 -4.15 -19.11
N ARG A 2 -19.44 -4.83 -19.77
CA ARG A 2 -19.11 -6.25 -19.53
C ARG A 2 -17.68 -6.29 -19.02
N PHE A 3 -17.45 -7.06 -17.97
CA PHE A 3 -16.14 -7.22 -17.34
C PHE A 3 -15.77 -8.70 -17.38
N VAL A 4 -14.47 -8.95 -17.45
CA VAL A 4 -13.86 -10.28 -17.40
C VAL A 4 -12.61 -10.16 -16.55
N TYR A 5 -12.28 -11.23 -15.85
CA TYR A 5 -11.05 -11.31 -15.07
C TYR A 5 -9.84 -11.37 -16.00
N LEU A 6 -8.74 -10.73 -15.59
CA LEU A 6 -7.53 -10.73 -16.41
C LEU A 6 -6.92 -12.12 -16.46
N GLU A 7 -6.96 -12.85 -15.35
CA GLU A 7 -6.53 -14.24 -15.23
C GLU A 7 -7.31 -15.18 -16.18
N ASP A 8 -8.61 -14.95 -16.41
CA ASP A 8 -9.40 -15.72 -17.38
C ASP A 8 -8.91 -15.47 -18.81
N VAL A 9 -8.64 -14.21 -19.15
CA VAL A 9 -8.12 -13.82 -20.47
C VAL A 9 -6.73 -14.43 -20.69
N ILE A 10 -5.84 -14.32 -19.71
CA ILE A 10 -4.50 -14.89 -19.77
C ILE A 10 -4.59 -16.42 -19.93
N SER A 11 -5.42 -17.09 -19.13
CA SER A 11 -5.60 -18.54 -19.19
C SER A 11 -6.14 -18.99 -20.54
N TYR A 12 -7.12 -18.28 -21.10
CA TYR A 12 -7.70 -18.59 -22.40
C TYR A 12 -6.69 -18.46 -23.54
N TYR A 13 -5.85 -17.41 -23.51
CA TYR A 13 -4.85 -17.14 -24.55
C TYR A 13 -3.47 -17.75 -24.24
N ALA A 14 -3.32 -18.48 -23.13
CA ALA A 14 -2.03 -18.97 -22.64
C ALA A 14 -1.25 -19.76 -23.69
N ILE A 15 -1.95 -20.55 -24.52
CA ILE A 15 -1.34 -21.38 -25.57
C ILE A 15 -0.50 -20.59 -26.58
N GLN A 16 -0.78 -19.29 -26.77
CA GLN A 16 0.00 -18.44 -27.67
C GLN A 16 1.43 -18.19 -27.15
N PHE A 17 1.66 -18.32 -25.85
CA PHE A 17 2.98 -18.17 -25.23
C PHE A 17 3.80 -19.47 -25.23
N PHE A 18 3.18 -20.63 -25.46
CA PHE A 18 3.83 -21.95 -25.40
C PHE A 18 3.86 -22.63 -26.78
N GLN A 19 4.51 -21.99 -27.75
CA GLN A 19 4.59 -22.51 -29.12
C GLN A 19 5.36 -23.85 -29.17
N GLY A 20 4.76 -24.86 -29.82
CA GLY A 20 5.34 -26.20 -29.92
C GLY A 20 5.06 -27.11 -28.72
N TYR A 21 4.35 -26.62 -27.70
CA TYR A 21 3.93 -27.39 -26.53
C TYR A 21 2.41 -27.36 -26.39
N GLY A 22 1.85 -28.39 -25.75
CA GLY A 22 0.46 -28.40 -25.28
C GLY A 22 0.41 -27.94 -23.83
N ILE A 23 -0.63 -27.19 -23.46
CA ILE A 23 -0.93 -26.91 -22.05
C ILE A 23 -1.81 -28.06 -21.55
N GLU A 24 -1.30 -28.86 -20.62
CA GLU A 24 -2.05 -29.96 -20.00
C GLU A 24 -2.97 -29.45 -18.89
N GLU A 25 -2.45 -28.59 -18.03
CA GLU A 25 -3.17 -28.01 -16.89
C GLU A 25 -2.74 -26.57 -16.63
N ALA A 26 -3.63 -25.79 -16.01
CA ALA A 26 -3.35 -24.45 -15.53
C ALA A 26 -4.00 -24.26 -14.16
N MET A 27 -3.29 -23.58 -13.25
CA MET A 27 -3.77 -23.29 -11.90
C MET A 27 -3.49 -21.83 -11.58
N ILE A 28 -4.50 -21.16 -11.00
CA ILE A 28 -4.39 -19.79 -10.51
C ILE A 28 -4.05 -19.86 -9.02
N PHE A 29 -2.96 -19.23 -8.62
CA PHE A 29 -2.50 -19.21 -7.23
C PHE A 29 -1.89 -17.85 -6.87
N ARG A 30 -1.81 -17.59 -5.56
CA ARG A 30 -1.21 -16.40 -4.97
C ARG A 30 -0.25 -16.84 -3.88
N LEU A 31 0.96 -16.31 -3.93
CA LEU A 31 1.98 -16.52 -2.92
C LEU A 31 2.00 -15.34 -1.95
N THR A 32 2.05 -15.62 -0.65
CA THR A 32 2.42 -14.63 0.37
C THR A 32 3.81 -14.95 0.87
N ARG A 33 4.65 -13.92 0.96
CA ARG A 33 6.01 -14.00 1.48
C ARG A 33 6.13 -13.19 2.76
N ASP A 34 7.01 -13.64 3.64
CA ASP A 34 7.34 -12.88 4.83
C ASP A 34 7.91 -11.51 4.45
N ALA A 35 7.62 -10.52 5.28
CA ALA A 35 8.08 -9.15 5.14
C ALA A 35 9.09 -8.75 6.22
N ASP A 36 9.43 -9.66 7.14
CA ASP A 36 10.36 -9.38 8.22
C ASP A 36 11.73 -8.96 7.69
N LEU A 37 12.25 -7.93 8.34
CA LEU A 37 13.53 -7.30 8.06
C LEU A 37 14.45 -7.64 9.23
N GLU A 38 15.38 -8.56 9.04
CA GLU A 38 16.54 -8.65 9.93
C GLU A 38 17.45 -7.46 9.60
N ILE A 39 17.50 -6.48 10.51
CA ILE A 39 18.46 -5.37 10.46
C ILE A 39 19.42 -5.61 11.62
N ASP A 40 20.69 -5.80 11.30
CA ASP A 40 21.73 -5.99 12.30
C ASP A 40 22.17 -4.62 12.83
N GLU A 41 21.48 -4.14 13.86
CA GLU A 41 21.72 -2.81 14.43
C GLU A 41 23.08 -2.70 15.13
N GLU A 42 23.74 -3.81 15.48
CA GLU A 42 24.97 -3.80 16.27
C GLU A 42 26.23 -3.51 15.42
N ASP A 43 26.23 -3.83 14.12
CA ASP A 43 27.39 -3.67 13.21
C ASP A 43 27.22 -2.56 12.13
N ALA A 44 26.06 -1.91 12.06
CA ALA A 44 25.74 -0.94 11.01
C ALA A 44 26.46 0.42 11.21
N LYS A 45 27.44 0.73 10.33
CA LYS A 45 28.09 2.06 10.28
C LYS A 45 27.19 3.17 9.71
N ASP A 46 26.21 2.80 8.88
CA ASP A 46 25.21 3.70 8.30
C ASP A 46 23.88 2.96 8.18
N LEU A 47 23.02 3.18 9.17
CA LEU A 47 21.71 2.55 9.29
C LEU A 47 20.82 2.80 8.05
N LEU A 48 20.94 3.96 7.39
CA LEU A 48 20.11 4.31 6.23
C LEU A 48 20.42 3.40 5.05
N THR A 49 21.72 3.21 4.76
CA THR A 49 22.18 2.34 3.68
C THR A 49 21.79 0.87 3.94
N GLU A 50 21.86 0.41 5.19
CA GLU A 50 21.42 -0.94 5.55
C GLU A 50 19.91 -1.14 5.45
N VAL A 51 19.12 -0.14 5.87
CA VAL A 51 17.66 -0.14 5.69
C VAL A 51 17.30 -0.21 4.21
N GLU A 52 17.95 0.57 3.34
CA GLU A 52 17.71 0.49 1.88
C GLU A 52 18.07 -0.88 1.30
N ALA A 53 19.20 -1.46 1.73
CA ALA A 53 19.63 -2.78 1.30
C ALA A 53 18.69 -3.88 1.80
N SER A 54 18.21 -3.79 3.05
CA SER A 54 17.25 -4.72 3.64
C SER A 54 15.87 -4.59 2.98
N LEU A 55 15.42 -3.37 2.66
CA LEU A 55 14.21 -3.13 1.86
C LEU A 55 14.28 -3.72 0.44
N ARG A 56 15.48 -3.82 -0.15
CA ARG A 56 15.68 -4.55 -1.42
C ARG A 56 15.61 -6.06 -1.23
N ARG A 57 16.19 -6.60 -0.14
CA ARG A 57 16.10 -8.03 0.25
C ARG A 57 14.66 -8.45 0.59
N ARG A 58 13.85 -7.56 1.16
CA ARG A 58 12.41 -7.71 1.43
C ARG A 58 11.60 -8.16 0.21
N ARG A 59 12.04 -7.85 -1.02
CA ARG A 59 11.38 -8.34 -2.24
C ARG A 59 11.54 -9.85 -2.47
N ARG A 60 12.33 -10.55 -1.63
CA ARG A 60 12.64 -11.98 -1.70
C ARG A 60 12.59 -12.66 -0.32
N GLY A 61 11.68 -12.27 0.57
CA GLY A 61 11.43 -13.04 1.81
C GLY A 61 10.91 -14.45 1.51
N ASP A 62 10.99 -15.36 2.47
CA ASP A 62 10.56 -16.74 2.29
C ASP A 62 9.06 -16.83 2.02
N ALA A 63 8.66 -17.81 1.21
CA ALA A 63 7.25 -18.09 1.01
C ALA A 63 6.68 -18.65 2.32
N VAL A 64 5.51 -18.16 2.73
CA VAL A 64 4.87 -18.58 3.99
C VAL A 64 3.44 -19.06 3.78
N ARG A 65 2.85 -18.80 2.62
CA ARG A 65 1.48 -19.22 2.31
C ARG A 65 1.23 -19.28 0.82
N LEU A 66 0.51 -20.30 0.39
CA LEU A 66 -0.04 -20.40 -0.96
C LEU A 66 -1.56 -20.42 -0.89
N GLU A 67 -2.21 -19.48 -1.58
CA GLU A 67 -3.66 -19.46 -1.80
C GLU A 67 -3.94 -19.94 -3.22
N GLY A 68 -4.74 -20.99 -3.38
CA GLY A 68 -5.06 -21.57 -4.69
C GLY A 68 -6.56 -21.57 -4.94
N VAL A 69 -6.97 -21.25 -6.18
CA VAL A 69 -8.36 -21.43 -6.65
C VAL A 69 -8.40 -22.72 -7.44
N GLY A 70 -9.45 -23.51 -7.22
CA GLY A 70 -9.61 -24.85 -7.80
C GLY A 70 -9.25 -24.93 -9.28
N GLY A 71 -8.71 -26.08 -9.71
CA GLY A 71 -8.41 -26.35 -11.12
C GLY A 71 -7.10 -27.09 -11.38
N GLY A 72 -6.13 -27.03 -10.48
CA GLY A 72 -4.88 -27.81 -10.59
C GLY A 72 -5.01 -29.23 -10.03
N SER A 73 -4.38 -30.19 -10.68
CA SER A 73 -4.17 -31.52 -10.10
C SER A 73 -3.32 -31.45 -8.83
N PRO A 74 -3.45 -32.44 -7.92
CA PRO A 74 -2.54 -32.59 -6.80
C PRO A 74 -1.06 -32.62 -7.21
N GLU A 75 -0.75 -33.17 -8.39
CA GLU A 75 0.59 -33.23 -8.98
C GLU A 75 1.13 -31.83 -9.31
N LEU A 76 0.31 -30.99 -9.95
CA LEU A 76 0.67 -29.61 -10.26
C LEU A 76 0.87 -28.80 -8.98
N LEU A 77 -0.03 -28.96 -8.00
CA LEU A 77 0.11 -28.29 -6.69
C LEU A 77 1.41 -28.68 -5.99
N ARG A 78 1.74 -29.98 -5.91
CA ARG A 78 3.00 -30.43 -5.31
C ARG A 78 4.23 -29.88 -6.03
N THR A 79 4.17 -29.75 -7.36
CA THR A 79 5.25 -29.15 -8.16
C THR A 79 5.45 -27.68 -7.80
N VAL A 80 4.35 -26.93 -7.67
CA VAL A 80 4.41 -25.52 -7.24
C VAL A 80 4.96 -25.41 -5.82
N LEU A 81 4.45 -26.18 -4.88
CA LEU A 81 4.90 -26.19 -3.48
C LEU A 81 6.40 -26.47 -3.35
N ALA A 82 6.89 -27.50 -4.04
CA ALA A 82 8.32 -27.84 -4.05
C ALA A 82 9.18 -26.70 -4.60
N SER A 83 8.68 -25.94 -5.59
CA SER A 83 9.41 -24.81 -6.18
C SER A 83 9.52 -23.57 -5.27
N VAL A 84 8.69 -23.49 -4.23
CA VAL A 84 8.66 -22.38 -3.28
C VAL A 84 8.93 -22.81 -1.84
N GLU A 85 9.36 -24.06 -1.65
CA GLU A 85 9.71 -24.63 -0.34
C GLU A 85 8.57 -24.57 0.69
N LEU A 86 7.33 -24.77 0.22
CA LEU A 86 6.14 -24.86 1.07
C LEU A 86 5.65 -26.30 1.20
N GLU A 87 4.90 -26.56 2.27
CA GLU A 87 4.24 -27.84 2.52
C GLU A 87 2.72 -27.74 2.28
N GLU A 88 2.03 -28.88 2.22
CA GLU A 88 0.57 -28.90 2.03
C GLU A 88 -0.20 -28.17 3.16
N ILE A 89 0.38 -28.10 4.35
CA ILE A 89 -0.20 -27.37 5.49
C ILE A 89 -0.25 -25.84 5.26
N ASP A 90 0.60 -25.33 4.37
CA ASP A 90 0.68 -23.91 4.02
C ASP A 90 -0.31 -23.51 2.90
N VAL A 91 -1.11 -24.47 2.42
CA VAL A 91 -2.06 -24.29 1.32
C VAL A 91 -3.45 -23.93 1.84
N TYR A 92 -3.97 -22.84 1.29
CA TYR A 92 -5.33 -22.39 1.51
C TYR A 92 -6.13 -22.51 0.21
N HIS A 93 -7.11 -23.40 0.22
CA HIS A 93 -8.03 -23.55 -0.89
C HIS A 93 -9.12 -22.48 -0.81
N ILE A 94 -9.20 -21.64 -1.85
CA ILE A 94 -10.13 -20.52 -1.93
C ILE A 94 -11.26 -20.88 -2.90
N ASP A 95 -12.49 -20.75 -2.40
CA ASP A 95 -13.72 -20.82 -3.20
C ASP A 95 -14.13 -19.40 -3.63
N GLY A 96 -13.50 -18.91 -4.70
CA GLY A 96 -13.72 -17.55 -5.20
C GLY A 96 -12.48 -16.96 -5.88
N HIS A 97 -12.45 -15.64 -6.05
CA HIS A 97 -11.32 -14.95 -6.68
C HIS A 97 -10.14 -14.79 -5.72
N LEU A 98 -8.93 -14.94 -6.26
CA LEU A 98 -7.74 -14.52 -5.53
C LEU A 98 -7.63 -13.00 -5.55
N ASP A 99 -7.02 -12.48 -4.49
CA ASP A 99 -6.69 -11.07 -4.37
C ASP A 99 -7.86 -10.08 -4.61
N CYS A 100 -8.82 -10.09 -3.69
CA CYS A 100 -9.94 -9.15 -3.66
C CYS A 100 -9.55 -7.66 -3.61
N ARG A 101 -8.26 -7.30 -3.50
CA ARG A 101 -7.82 -5.89 -3.60
C ARG A 101 -8.18 -5.26 -4.94
N MET A 102 -8.27 -6.04 -6.01
CA MET A 102 -8.72 -5.53 -7.31
C MET A 102 -10.12 -4.88 -7.26
N TYR A 103 -10.95 -5.24 -6.27
CA TYR A 103 -12.27 -4.65 -6.14
C TYR A 103 -12.23 -3.18 -5.69
N PHE A 104 -11.14 -2.71 -5.06
CA PHE A 104 -10.99 -1.29 -4.74
C PHE A 104 -10.91 -0.46 -6.03
N ASP A 105 -10.09 -0.89 -7.00
CA ASP A 105 -10.00 -0.24 -8.31
C ASP A 105 -11.29 -0.39 -9.10
N PHE A 106 -11.91 -1.58 -9.07
CA PHE A 106 -13.19 -1.83 -9.73
C PHE A 106 -14.31 -0.94 -9.18
N SER A 107 -14.37 -0.75 -7.86
CA SER A 107 -15.35 0.13 -7.22
C SER A 107 -15.20 1.60 -7.65
N ASN A 108 -14.00 1.97 -8.10
CA ASN A 108 -13.66 3.28 -8.63
C ASN A 108 -13.80 3.42 -10.16
N TYR A 109 -14.43 2.46 -10.85
CA TYR A 109 -14.62 2.50 -12.29
C TYR A 109 -15.43 3.74 -12.76
N PRO A 110 -14.94 4.55 -13.73
CA PRO A 110 -15.59 5.80 -14.15
C PRO A 110 -17.06 5.64 -14.61
N GLY A 111 -17.89 6.65 -14.31
CA GLY A 111 -19.31 6.67 -14.69
C GLY A 111 -20.26 6.00 -13.69
N TYR A 112 -19.75 5.50 -12.56
CA TYR A 112 -20.52 4.83 -11.51
C TYR A 112 -20.46 5.56 -10.15
N ASP A 113 -20.17 6.86 -10.15
CA ASP A 113 -20.06 7.66 -8.92
C ASP A 113 -21.35 7.65 -8.08
N TYR A 114 -22.50 7.42 -8.72
CA TYR A 114 -23.81 7.29 -8.06
C TYR A 114 -23.93 6.04 -7.16
N LEU A 115 -23.04 5.06 -7.29
CA LEU A 115 -22.96 3.89 -6.40
C LEU A 115 -21.99 4.12 -5.23
N ARG A 116 -21.30 5.25 -5.18
CA ARG A 116 -20.32 5.57 -4.14
C ARG A 116 -20.90 6.52 -3.12
N TYR A 117 -20.26 6.55 -1.96
CA TYR A 117 -20.46 7.65 -1.02
C TYR A 117 -20.07 8.97 -1.67
N LYS A 118 -20.81 10.03 -1.34
CA LYS A 118 -20.41 11.37 -1.76
C LYS A 118 -19.03 11.68 -1.19
N PRO A 119 -18.12 12.29 -1.99
CA PRO A 119 -16.85 12.75 -1.47
C PRO A 119 -17.06 13.62 -0.23
N PHE A 120 -16.25 13.39 0.78
CA PHE A 120 -16.22 14.23 1.96
C PHE A 120 -15.15 15.31 1.76
N GLU A 121 -15.55 16.58 1.81
CA GLU A 121 -14.63 17.71 1.77
C GLU A 121 -14.27 18.11 3.20
N SER A 122 -12.99 17.94 3.55
CA SER A 122 -12.46 18.40 4.83
C SER A 122 -12.59 19.91 4.96
N LYS A 123 -12.94 20.38 6.16
CA LYS A 123 -13.15 21.80 6.45
C LYS A 123 -11.91 22.43 7.08
N THR A 124 -11.89 23.76 7.13
CA THR A 124 -10.95 24.48 7.99
C THR A 124 -11.23 24.12 9.45
N PRO A 125 -10.19 23.93 10.29
CA PRO A 125 -10.39 23.67 11.71
C PRO A 125 -11.24 24.74 12.38
N SER A 126 -12.15 24.34 13.26
CA SER A 126 -13.04 25.31 13.93
C SER A 126 -12.28 26.38 14.71
N ASP A 127 -11.09 26.02 15.22
CA ASP A 127 -10.19 26.92 15.92
C ASP A 127 -9.49 27.95 15.02
N LEU A 128 -9.59 27.82 13.70
CA LEU A 128 -9.00 28.75 12.75
C LEU A 128 -10.04 29.60 12.00
N ILE A 129 -11.33 29.39 12.27
CA ILE A 129 -12.39 30.22 11.69
C ILE A 129 -12.23 31.65 12.20
N GLY A 130 -12.07 32.60 11.27
CA GLY A 130 -11.88 34.03 11.57
C GLY A 130 -10.42 34.47 11.66
N PHE A 131 -9.46 33.55 11.63
CA PHE A 131 -8.01 33.81 11.61
C PHE A 131 -7.42 33.53 10.21
N GLU A 132 -8.25 33.63 9.17
CA GLU A 132 -7.89 33.31 7.80
C GLU A 132 -6.80 34.27 7.28
N GLY A 133 -5.62 33.72 6.98
CA GLY A 133 -4.47 34.50 6.50
C GLY A 133 -3.56 35.05 7.60
N GLU A 134 -3.85 34.77 8.87
CA GLU A 134 -2.93 35.07 9.98
C GLU A 134 -1.77 34.06 10.05
N ASN A 135 -0.68 34.47 10.71
CA ASN A 135 0.44 33.58 10.99
C ASN A 135 0.03 32.57 12.06
N LEU A 136 0.07 31.28 11.74
CA LEU A 136 -0.32 30.20 12.63
C LEU A 136 0.50 30.19 13.92
N LEU A 137 1.76 30.63 13.89
CA LEU A 137 2.60 30.75 15.08
C LEU A 137 2.07 31.78 16.08
N ASP A 138 1.45 32.85 15.58
CA ASP A 138 0.85 33.88 16.43
C ASP A 138 -0.45 33.38 17.05
N VAL A 139 -1.30 32.71 16.26
CA VAL A 139 -2.55 32.11 16.76
C VAL A 139 -2.27 31.05 17.84
N ILE A 140 -1.28 30.18 17.61
CA ILE A 140 -0.86 29.15 18.59
C ILE A 140 -0.31 29.79 19.87
N ARG A 141 0.28 30.99 19.79
CA ARG A 141 0.77 31.71 20.98
C ARG A 141 -0.38 32.19 21.86
N GLU A 142 -1.53 32.52 21.27
CA GLU A 142 -2.70 32.98 21.99
C GLU A 142 -3.52 31.82 22.59
N ARG A 143 -3.60 30.69 21.88
CA ARG A 143 -4.37 29.52 22.33
C ARG A 143 -3.94 28.21 21.67
N ASP A 144 -4.25 27.12 22.35
CA ASP A 144 -4.14 25.78 21.76
C ASP A 144 -5.11 25.61 20.58
N ILE A 145 -4.66 24.89 19.54
CA ILE A 145 -5.43 24.56 18.35
C ILE A 145 -5.58 23.04 18.29
N PHE A 146 -6.82 22.57 18.25
CA PHE A 146 -7.11 21.15 18.00
C PHE A 146 -7.50 20.94 16.54
N VAL A 147 -6.97 19.88 15.92
CA VAL A 147 -7.28 19.51 14.54
C VAL A 147 -7.73 18.05 14.48
N HIS A 148 -8.93 17.80 13.95
CA HIS A 148 -9.57 16.49 13.89
C HIS A 148 -9.64 15.94 12.46
N HIS A 149 -8.66 15.13 12.09
CA HIS A 149 -8.64 14.46 10.79
C HIS A 149 -9.57 13.22 10.76
N PRO A 150 -10.18 12.90 9.59
CA PRO A 150 -10.09 13.60 8.30
C PRO A 150 -11.13 14.72 8.14
N PHE A 151 -11.88 15.08 9.19
CA PHE A 151 -12.95 16.07 9.12
C PHE A 151 -12.45 17.49 8.86
N GLU A 152 -11.28 17.79 9.40
CA GLU A 152 -10.55 19.03 9.20
C GLU A 152 -9.29 18.78 8.37
N SER A 153 -8.93 19.76 7.54
CA SER A 153 -7.89 19.63 6.51
C SER A 153 -6.49 19.50 7.12
N PHE A 154 -5.69 18.56 6.59
CA PHE A 154 -4.27 18.42 6.95
C PHE A 154 -3.40 19.59 6.45
N SER A 155 -3.89 20.37 5.48
CA SER A 155 -3.20 21.55 4.94
C SER A 155 -2.77 22.56 6.00
N VAL A 156 -3.44 22.61 7.16
CA VAL A 156 -3.05 23.47 8.28
C VAL A 156 -1.71 23.05 8.88
N VAL A 157 -1.42 21.75 8.95
CA VAL A 157 -0.13 21.24 9.42
C VAL A 157 0.96 21.56 8.40
N GLU A 158 0.68 21.40 7.11
CA GLU A 158 1.60 21.77 6.02
C GLU A 158 1.92 23.28 6.06
N GLN A 159 0.90 24.12 6.22
CA GLN A 159 1.06 25.57 6.36
C GLN A 159 1.86 25.95 7.62
N PHE A 160 1.61 25.29 8.76
CA PHE A 160 2.36 25.53 9.98
C PHE A 160 3.86 25.25 9.79
N VAL A 161 4.20 24.10 9.20
CA VAL A 161 5.59 23.76 8.91
C VAL A 161 6.20 24.72 7.89
N ALA A 162 5.46 25.07 6.82
CA ALA A 162 5.92 25.99 5.79
C ALA A 162 6.20 27.41 6.33
N GLN A 163 5.32 27.93 7.19
CA GLN A 163 5.51 29.23 7.85
C GLN A 163 6.71 29.19 8.81
N ALA A 164 6.83 28.13 9.60
CA ALA A 164 7.98 27.96 10.50
C ALA A 164 9.31 27.86 9.74
N ALA A 165 9.32 27.28 8.54
CA ALA A 165 10.53 27.11 7.74
C ALA A 165 11.10 28.44 7.20
N VAL A 166 10.28 29.48 7.07
CA VAL A 166 10.69 30.80 6.54
C VAL A 166 10.71 31.91 7.58
N ASP A 167 10.27 31.65 8.81
CA ASP A 167 10.26 32.63 9.89
C ASP A 167 11.68 32.84 10.46
N PRO A 168 12.23 34.06 10.42
CA PRO A 168 13.58 34.34 10.93
C PRO A 168 13.73 34.13 12.45
N ASN A 169 12.63 34.02 13.20
CA ASN A 169 12.63 33.77 14.64
C ASN A 169 12.60 32.28 14.99
N VAL A 170 12.42 31.39 14.01
CA VAL A 170 12.45 29.94 14.23
C VAL A 170 13.89 29.46 14.19
N LEU A 171 14.39 28.98 15.34
CA LEU A 171 15.76 28.47 15.46
C LEU A 171 15.92 27.06 14.88
N ALA A 172 14.92 26.20 15.07
CA ALA A 172 14.98 24.79 14.63
C ALA A 172 13.57 24.19 14.53
N ILE A 173 13.41 23.25 13.60
CA ILE A 173 12.21 22.39 13.46
C ILE A 173 12.65 20.96 13.74
N LYS A 174 11.93 20.26 14.64
CA LYS A 174 12.15 18.85 14.94
C LYS A 174 10.84 18.10 14.70
N GLN A 175 10.89 17.09 13.85
CA GLN A 175 9.73 16.28 13.49
C GLN A 175 10.13 14.81 13.36
N THR A 176 9.24 13.93 13.78
CA THR A 176 9.38 12.49 13.57
C THR A 176 8.68 12.11 12.28
N LEU A 177 9.41 11.46 11.37
CA LEU A 177 8.86 10.87 10.15
C LEU A 177 8.78 9.36 10.32
N TYR A 178 7.60 8.78 10.10
CA TYR A 178 7.40 7.34 10.21
C TYR A 178 7.09 6.71 8.85
N ARG A 179 6.04 7.19 8.19
CA ARG A 179 5.68 6.81 6.81
C ARG A 179 5.23 8.05 6.07
N VAL A 180 6.03 8.47 5.12
CA VAL A 180 5.73 9.57 4.21
C VAL A 180 5.43 9.01 2.83
N SER A 181 4.53 9.65 2.09
CA SER A 181 4.41 9.40 0.65
C SER A 181 5.73 9.79 -0.03
N GLY A 182 6.06 9.14 -1.15
CA GLY A 182 7.29 9.45 -1.90
C GLY A 182 7.38 10.91 -2.38
N GLU A 183 6.25 11.62 -2.43
CA GLU A 183 6.13 13.05 -2.69
C GLU A 183 5.42 13.75 -1.52
N SER A 184 5.99 13.68 -0.32
CA SER A 184 5.51 14.48 0.81
C SER A 184 5.80 15.97 0.54
N PRO A 185 4.83 16.87 0.73
CA PRO A 185 5.07 18.32 0.68
C PRO A 185 5.77 18.86 1.94
N ILE A 186 5.89 18.02 2.98
CA ILE A 186 6.70 18.23 4.19
C ILE A 186 8.07 17.59 4.00
#